data_AF-A0A1E3H684-F1
#
_entry.id   AF-A0A1E3H684-F1
#
_cell.length_a   1.000
_cell.length_b   1.000
_cell.length_c   1.000
_cell.angle_alpha   90.00
_cell.angle_beta   90.00
_cell.angle_gamma   90.00
#
_symmetry.space_group_name_H-M   'P 1'
#
loop_
_entity.id
_entity.type
_entity.pdbx_description
1 polymer ?
#
loop_
_entity_poly.entity_id
_entity_poly.type
_entity_poly.pdbx_seq_one_letter_code
_entity_poly.pdbx_strand_id
1 'polypeptide(L)'
;MREEQRGKGAARAMLQLLSTRAFEQGARRAFVLTTTAADLFRKAGYADMDRSAAPAAILGTPQAASLCPSSATLLARRITL
;
A
#
# COMPACT_ATOMS: atom_id res chain seq x y z
N MET A 1 -1.15 -7.84 14.52
CA MET A 1 -1.88 -6.92 15.43
C MET A 1 -2.82 -7.76 16.27
N ARG A 2 -2.94 -7.50 17.58
CA ARG A 2 -4.00 -8.09 18.40
C ARG A 2 -5.36 -7.48 18.02
N GLU A 3 -6.44 -8.26 18.02
CA GLU A 3 -7.79 -7.82 17.60
C GLU A 3 -8.26 -6.57 18.36
N GLU A 4 -7.88 -6.45 19.63
CA GLU A 4 -8.18 -5.32 20.52
C GLU A 4 -7.61 -3.96 20.07
N GLN A 5 -6.75 -3.94 19.05
CA GLN A 5 -6.13 -2.73 18.50
C GLN A 5 -6.75 -2.31 17.14
N ARG A 6 -7.72 -3.07 16.61
CA ARG A 6 -8.49 -2.63 15.43
C ARG A 6 -9.26 -1.35 15.75
N GLY A 7 -9.35 -0.44 14.77
CA GLY A 7 -10.11 0.82 14.91
C GLY A 7 -9.41 1.94 15.68
N LYS A 8 -8.28 1.69 16.36
CA LYS A 8 -7.54 2.69 17.15
C LYS A 8 -6.55 3.55 16.34
N GLY A 9 -6.70 3.59 15.02
CA GLY A 9 -5.85 4.42 14.15
C GLY A 9 -4.39 3.97 13.99
N ALA A 10 -3.97 2.85 14.61
CA ALA A 10 -2.60 2.35 14.54
C ALA A 10 -2.09 2.16 13.10
N ALA A 11 -2.93 1.62 12.21
CA ALA A 11 -2.59 1.47 10.80
C ALA A 11 -2.33 2.82 10.11
N ARG A 12 -3.09 3.88 10.45
CA ARG A 12 -2.88 5.21 9.91
C ARG A 12 -1.59 5.83 10.42
N ALA A 13 -1.29 5.69 11.71
CA ALA A 13 -0.03 6.15 12.29
C ALA A 13 1.18 5.46 11.65
N MET A 14 1.11 4.13 11.45
CA MET A 14 2.14 3.37 10.74
C MET A 14 2.30 3.83 9.29
N LEU A 15 1.19 4.05 8.56
CA LEU A 15 1.24 4.53 7.19
C LEU A 15 1.88 5.90 7.08
N GLN A 16 1.59 6.81 8.01
CA GLN A 16 2.24 8.13 8.05
C GLN A 16 3.74 7.99 8.31
N LEU A 17 4.14 7.26 9.36
CA LEU A 17 5.55 7.05 9.68
C LEU A 17 6.34 6.45 8.51
N LEU A 18 5.80 5.41 7.88
CA LEU A 18 6.44 4.74 6.74
C LEU A 18 6.48 5.66 5.51
N SER A 19 5.41 6.43 5.26
CA SER A 19 5.37 7.40 4.17
C SER A 19 6.42 8.49 4.35
N THR A 20 6.55 9.04 5.55
CA THR A 20 7.55 10.09 5.85
C THR A 20 8.96 9.57 5.60
N ARG A 21 9.31 8.41 6.19
CA ARG A 21 10.63 7.80 5.99
C ARG A 21 10.94 7.49 4.53
N ALA A 22 9.94 7.01 3.79
CA ALA A 22 10.10 6.74 2.36
C ALA A 22 10.30 8.05 1.57
N PHE A 23 9.56 9.11 1.90
CA PHE A 23 9.71 10.42 1.26
C PHE A 23 11.11 11.00 1.47
N GLU A 24 11.62 10.93 2.70
CA GLU A 24 12.98 11.35 3.08
C GLU A 24 14.06 10.58 2.31
N GLN A 25 13.80 9.31 2.01
CA GLN A 25 14.66 8.45 1.16
C GLN A 25 14.47 8.69 -0.34
N GLY A 26 13.71 9.71 -0.74
CA GLY A 26 13.50 10.07 -2.15
C GLY A 26 12.32 9.37 -2.83
N ALA A 27 11.59 8.49 -2.14
CA ALA A 27 10.40 7.90 -2.71
C ALA A 27 9.31 8.95 -2.93
N ARG A 28 8.58 8.83 -4.03
CA ARG A 28 7.48 9.74 -4.40
C ARG A 28 6.15 9.05 -4.58
N ARG A 29 6.15 7.72 -4.59
CA ARG A 29 4.95 6.91 -4.80
C ARG A 29 5.05 5.62 -4.00
N ALA A 30 3.95 5.29 -3.31
CA ALA A 30 3.78 4.05 -2.61
C ALA A 30 2.81 3.16 -3.39
N PHE A 31 3.06 1.85 -3.36
CA PHE A 31 2.23 0.81 -3.97
C PHE A 31 1.88 -0.22 -2.91
N VAL A 32 0.67 -0.77 -2.98
CA VAL A 32 0.16 -1.76 -2.05
C VAL A 32 -0.60 -2.83 -2.82
N LEU A 33 -0.31 -4.09 -2.54
CA LEU A 33 -1.12 -5.23 -2.95
C LEU A 33 -1.84 -5.79 -1.72
N THR A 34 -3.16 -5.94 -1.80
CA THR A 34 -3.95 -6.48 -0.69
C THR A 34 -5.18 -7.22 -1.18
N THR A 35 -5.60 -8.25 -0.44
CA THR A 35 -6.83 -9.02 -0.70
C THR A 35 -7.99 -8.59 0.19
N THR A 36 -7.72 -8.08 1.39
CA THR A 36 -8.75 -7.83 2.42
C THR A 36 -8.73 -6.43 3.03
N ALA A 37 -7.71 -5.62 2.75
CA ALA A 37 -7.54 -4.32 3.38
C ALA A 37 -7.69 -3.14 2.41
N ALA A 38 -8.24 -3.34 1.22
CA ALA A 38 -8.34 -2.30 0.19
C ALA A 38 -8.98 -1.00 0.71
N ASP A 39 -10.11 -1.10 1.43
CA ASP A 39 -10.81 0.08 1.97
C ASP A 39 -10.01 0.86 3.02
N LEU A 40 -9.12 0.19 3.77
CA LEU A 40 -8.22 0.87 4.69
C LEU A 40 -7.27 1.79 3.92
N PHE A 41 -6.70 1.29 2.82
CA PHE A 41 -5.78 2.07 1.99
C PHE A 41 -6.50 3.15 1.19
N ARG A 42 -7.72 2.89 0.70
CA ARG A 42 -8.56 3.93 0.07
C ARG A 42 -8.82 5.09 1.02
N LYS A 43 -9.19 4.80 2.27
CA LYS A 43 -9.35 5.82 3.33
C LYS A 43 -8.04 6.56 3.66
N ALA A 44 -6.89 5.95 3.41
CA ALA A 44 -5.57 6.59 3.53
C ALA A 44 -5.16 7.38 2.26
N GLY A 45 -6.03 7.46 1.25
CA GLY A 45 -5.82 8.21 0.01
C GLY A 45 -5.15 7.42 -1.11
N TYR A 46 -5.04 6.09 -0.99
CA TYR A 46 -4.61 5.26 -2.11
C TYR A 46 -5.75 5.10 -3.12
N ALA A 47 -5.42 5.10 -4.40
CA ALA A 47 -6.38 4.85 -5.47
C ALA A 47 -6.10 3.49 -6.10
N ASP A 48 -7.16 2.81 -6.54
CA ASP A 48 -7.07 1.58 -7.30
C ASP A 48 -6.25 1.81 -8.58
N MET A 49 -5.42 0.82 -8.93
CA MET A 49 -4.54 0.86 -10.09
C MET A 49 -4.65 -0.48 -10.83
N ASP A 50 -4.77 -0.41 -12.15
CA ASP A 50 -4.68 -1.61 -12.98
C ASP A 50 -3.29 -2.24 -12.88
N ARG A 51 -3.24 -3.57 -12.74
CA ARG A 51 -1.97 -4.30 -12.62
C ARG A 51 -1.10 -4.13 -13.87
N SER A 52 -1.69 -3.95 -15.05
CA SER A 52 -0.98 -3.71 -16.32
C SER A 52 -0.37 -2.31 -16.40
N ALA A 53 -0.90 -1.34 -15.64
CA ALA A 53 -0.37 0.02 -15.56
C ALA A 53 0.68 0.19 -14.44
N ALA A 54 0.95 -0.88 -13.68
CA ALA A 54 1.93 -0.86 -12.61
C ALA A 54 3.35 -0.87 -13.18
N PRO A 55 4.32 -0.18 -12.54
CA PRO A 55 5.72 -0.27 -12.95
C PRO A 55 6.22 -1.71 -12.88
N ALA A 56 7.04 -2.12 -13.85
CA ALA A 56 7.63 -3.47 -13.89
C ALA A 56 8.40 -3.81 -12.60
N ALA A 57 9.06 -2.83 -11.98
CA ALA A 57 9.75 -3.01 -10.70
C ALA A 57 8.80 -3.43 -9.56
N ILE A 58 7.53 -3.01 -9.60
CA ILE A 58 6.51 -3.42 -8.62
C ILE A 58 5.97 -4.81 -8.98
N LEU A 59 5.75 -5.09 -10.27
CA LEU A 59 5.29 -6.40 -10.74
C LEU A 59 6.33 -7.52 -10.52
N GLY A 60 7.62 -7.18 -10.53
CA GLY A 60 8.72 -8.10 -10.23
C GLY A 60 8.91 -8.39 -8.74
N THR A 61 8.16 -7.72 -7.84
CA THR A 61 8.24 -8.02 -6.41
C THR A 61 7.60 -9.38 -6.10
N PRO A 62 8.09 -10.12 -5.09
CA PRO A 62 7.46 -11.37 -4.66
C PRO A 62 5.97 -11.20 -4.34
N GLN A 63 5.58 -10.03 -3.81
CA GLN A 63 4.19 -9.67 -3.53
C GLN A 63 3.31 -9.75 -4.78
N ALA A 64 3.78 -9.20 -5.90
CA ALA A 64 3.02 -9.21 -7.16
C ALA A 64 3.17 -10.52 -7.94
N ALA A 65 4.32 -11.18 -7.83
CA ALA A 65 4.64 -12.37 -8.61
C ALA A 65 4.05 -13.67 -8.04
N SER A 66 4.07 -13.85 -6.71
CA SER A 66 3.75 -15.17 -6.12
C SER A 66 3.04 -15.13 -4.76
N LEU A 67 3.28 -14.12 -3.92
CA LEU A 67 2.72 -14.09 -2.56
C LEU A 67 1.28 -13.60 -2.51
N CYS A 68 0.90 -12.66 -3.37
CA CYS A 68 -0.51 -12.27 -3.52
C CYS A 68 -1.13 -13.00 -4.72
N PRO A 69 -2.39 -13.45 -4.59
CA PRO A 69 -3.10 -13.99 -5.74
C PRO A 69 -3.26 -12.91 -6.84
N SER A 70 -3.56 -13.36 -8.05
CA SER A 70 -3.89 -12.46 -9.17
C SER A 70 -5.09 -11.56 -8.86
N SER A 71 -6.00 -12.00 -8.00
CA SER A 71 -7.16 -11.25 -7.51
C SER A 71 -6.84 -10.15 -6.49
N ALA A 72 -5.59 -10.06 -6.01
CA ALA A 72 -5.23 -9.00 -5.07
C ALA A 72 -5.31 -7.62 -5.74
N THR A 73 -6.03 -6.72 -5.08
CA THR A 73 -6.17 -5.32 -5.50
C THR A 73 -4.83 -4.61 -5.37
N LEU A 74 -4.39 -3.98 -6.46
CA LEU A 74 -3.26 -3.08 -6.46
C LEU A 74 -3.77 -1.64 -6.26
N LEU A 75 -3.21 -0.95 -5.28
CA LEU A 75 -3.46 0.47 -5.06
C LEU A 75 -2.16 1.27 -5.05
N ALA A 76 -2.23 2.52 -5.47
CA ALA A 76 -1.10 3.42 -5.48
C ALA A 76 -1.46 4.79 -4.88
N ARG A 77 -0.48 5.43 -4.25
CA ARG A 77 -0.61 6.79 -3.71
C ARG A 77 0.67 7.58 -3.95
N ARG A 78 0.56 8.86 -4.31
CA ARG A 78 1.71 9.76 -4.25
C ARG A 78 2.08 10.03 -2.79
N ILE A 79 3.35 9.99 -2.48
CA ILE A 79 3.83 10.33 -1.14
C ILE A 79 4.00 11.85 -1.11
N THR A 80 3.18 12.50 -0.31
CA THR A 80 3.27 13.92 0.02
C THR A 80 3.39 14.04 1.53
N LEU A 81 4.25 14.96 1.99
CA LEU A 81 4.34 15.37 3.39
C LEU A 81 3.32 16.45 3.70
#